data_AF-A0A5J4TRD4-F1
#
_entry.id   AF-A0A5J4TRD4-F1
#
_cell.length_a   1.000
_cell.length_b   1.000
_cell.length_c   1.000
_cell.angle_alpha   90.00
_cell.angle_beta   90.00
_cell.angle_gamma   90.00
#
_symmetry.space_group_name_H-M   'P 1'
#
loop_
_entity.id
_entity.type
_entity.pdbx_description
1 polymer ?
#
loop_
_entity_poly.entity_id
_entity_poly.type
_entity_poly.pdbx_seq_one_letter_code
_entity_poly.pdbx_strand_id
1 'polypeptide(L)'
;MIICLSHQQFDVSGTNYYVASDGDDSKDCRYNKCKTLQAATIKVDVHYAAEFKVIIRDQTTISSTFELSQTFPSPRTFSNNPDFMRFSDIYISQYGQFIVTGNALFEVIKFTKLDQAQQQNGGAINAQLTQLLSNLQINTCLFFGCKALSNGGTLNLFINYPKEITLGNILFNQSESQNEGGAFWCSINNGAKLTIQGGLDFQDCKTLSDSGYGGALYASINGENSQLIFQYFVTFLRCSGQTGGGMFLRTLSGGNFTITRQWTFTNCSSSTSGGCIYLETNNGTVNFNPTEHIVMENCTCDGSGAIVILKEVEEEF
;
A
#
# COMPACT_ATOMS: atom_id res chain seq x y z
N MET A 1 1.87 -34.88 10.72
CA MET A 1 1.80 -34.52 12.16
C MET A 1 1.48 -33.05 12.23
N ILE A 2 0.19 -32.74 12.40
CA ILE A 2 -0.33 -31.38 12.46
C ILE A 2 -0.15 -30.92 13.91
N ILE A 3 0.72 -29.94 14.13
CA ILE A 3 0.83 -29.28 15.43
C ILE A 3 -0.21 -28.17 15.42
N CYS A 4 -1.37 -28.44 16.02
CA CYS A 4 -2.26 -27.40 16.50
C CYS A 4 -1.53 -26.63 17.61
N LEU A 5 -1.16 -25.37 17.35
CA LEU A 5 -0.81 -24.44 18.42
C LEU A 5 -2.09 -23.84 18.96
N SER A 6 -2.43 -24.28 20.17
CA SER A 6 -3.57 -23.85 20.96
C SER A 6 -3.51 -22.36 21.30
N HIS A 7 -4.65 -21.70 21.19
CA HIS A 7 -4.95 -20.42 21.83
C HIS A 7 -4.67 -20.51 23.34
N GLN A 8 -3.59 -19.88 23.79
CA GLN A 8 -3.41 -19.19 25.09
C GLN A 8 -1.91 -18.94 25.33
N GLN A 9 -1.36 -17.88 24.72
CA GLN A 9 -0.13 -17.25 25.21
C GLN A 9 -0.01 -15.81 24.68
N PHE A 10 -0.93 -14.94 25.08
CA PHE A 10 -0.76 -13.49 24.96
C PHE A 10 -0.83 -12.87 26.35
N ASP A 11 0.14 -13.20 27.19
CA ASP A 11 0.55 -12.30 28.27
C ASP A 11 1.70 -11.46 27.68
N VAL A 12 1.39 -10.22 27.33
CA VAL A 12 2.21 -9.39 26.42
C VAL A 12 3.34 -8.74 27.21
N SER A 13 4.49 -9.42 27.32
CA SER A 13 5.73 -8.78 27.77
C SER A 13 6.45 -8.11 26.59
N GLY A 14 5.76 -7.18 25.93
CA GLY A 14 6.30 -6.38 24.83
C GLY A 14 6.74 -5.00 25.29
N THR A 15 7.83 -4.47 24.72
CA THR A 15 8.22 -3.08 24.99
C THR A 15 7.41 -2.15 24.11
N ASN A 16 6.55 -1.35 24.75
CA ASN A 16 5.87 -0.24 24.10
C ASN A 16 6.74 1.01 24.13
N TYR A 17 6.75 1.72 23.02
CA TYR A 17 7.33 3.05 22.87
C TYR A 17 6.21 4.05 22.63
N TYR A 18 6.31 5.25 23.19
CA TYR A 18 5.27 6.26 23.13
C TYR A 18 5.83 7.51 22.45
N VAL A 19 5.11 7.99 21.44
CA VAL A 19 5.41 9.27 20.79
C VAL A 19 4.22 10.20 20.85
N ALA A 20 4.49 11.50 21.00
CA ALA A 20 3.48 12.54 21.08
C ALA A 20 4.03 13.92 20.70
N SER A 21 3.17 14.85 20.30
CA SER A 21 3.59 16.20 19.88
C SER A 21 4.26 17.02 20.98
N ASP A 22 3.90 16.75 22.24
CA ASP A 22 4.44 17.34 23.46
C ASP A 22 5.61 16.53 24.06
N GLY A 23 6.09 15.51 23.35
CA GLY A 23 7.21 14.67 23.76
C GLY A 23 8.58 15.32 23.58
N ASP A 24 9.62 14.58 23.98
CA ASP A 24 11.02 14.98 23.90
C ASP A 24 11.89 13.80 23.42
N ASP A 25 12.56 13.97 22.27
CA ASP A 25 13.37 12.92 21.63
C ASP A 25 14.65 12.56 22.41
N SER A 26 14.99 13.32 23.45
CA SER A 26 16.08 12.99 24.37
C SER A 26 15.69 11.90 25.40
N LYS A 27 14.44 11.46 25.42
CA LYS A 27 13.91 10.55 26.43
C LYS A 27 13.97 9.08 25.98
N ASP A 28 13.66 8.19 26.91
CA ASP A 28 13.66 6.74 26.71
C ASP A 28 12.50 6.23 25.85
N CYS A 29 11.50 7.07 25.56
CA CYS A 29 10.29 6.74 24.81
C CYS A 29 9.44 5.61 25.43
N ARG A 30 9.74 5.05 26.60
CA ARG A 30 9.00 3.92 27.21
C ARG A 30 8.15 4.37 28.40
N TYR A 31 8.75 5.13 29.31
CA TYR A 31 8.08 5.77 30.43
C TYR A 31 7.74 7.22 30.12
N ASN A 32 8.62 7.87 29.35
CA ASN A 32 8.44 9.22 28.85
C ASN A 32 8.08 9.18 27.36
N LYS A 33 7.40 10.22 26.87
CA LYS A 33 7.02 10.31 25.46
C LYS A 33 8.14 10.97 24.66
N CYS A 34 8.48 10.39 23.52
CA CYS A 34 9.33 11.04 22.53
C CYS A 34 8.50 11.90 21.57
N LYS A 35 9.13 12.86 20.91
CA LYS A 35 8.44 13.79 20.02
C LYS A 35 8.20 13.20 18.63
N THR A 36 9.23 12.56 18.10
CA THR A 36 9.30 12.08 16.73
C THR A 36 9.67 10.60 16.69
N LEU A 37 9.45 9.96 15.54
CA LEU A 37 9.98 8.62 15.29
C LEU A 37 11.52 8.62 15.18
N GLN A 38 12.16 9.77 15.10
CA GLN A 38 13.61 9.88 14.99
C GLN A 38 14.35 9.91 16.32
N ALA A 39 13.63 9.79 17.44
CA ALA A 39 14.25 9.59 18.75
C ALA A 39 15.23 8.40 18.71
N ALA A 40 16.42 8.58 19.27
CA ALA A 40 17.52 7.62 19.17
C ALA A 40 17.10 6.22 19.67
N THR A 41 16.34 6.17 20.77
CA THR A 41 15.84 4.92 21.34
C THR A 41 14.96 4.14 20.36
N ILE A 42 14.02 4.81 19.69
CA ILE A 42 13.13 4.19 18.69
C ILE A 42 13.95 3.68 17.51
N LYS A 43 14.87 4.50 17.00
CA LYS A 43 15.72 4.15 15.86
C LYS A 43 16.66 2.98 16.13
N VAL A 44 17.13 2.80 17.36
CA VAL A 44 17.98 1.66 17.73
C VAL A 44 17.11 0.43 17.96
N ASP A 45 16.11 0.54 18.83
CA ASP A 45 15.38 -0.62 19.32
C ASP A 45 14.52 -1.28 18.23
N VAL A 46 14.14 -0.55 17.18
CA VAL A 46 13.46 -1.17 16.03
C VAL A 46 14.30 -2.28 15.39
N HIS A 47 15.63 -2.23 15.46
CA HIS A 47 16.49 -3.28 14.92
C HIS A 47 16.70 -4.47 15.85
N TYR A 48 16.61 -4.28 17.16
CA TYR A 48 17.12 -5.27 18.12
C TYR A 48 16.07 -5.81 19.10
N ALA A 49 14.98 -5.07 19.36
CA ALA A 49 14.00 -5.50 20.34
C ALA A 49 13.25 -6.76 19.86
N ALA A 50 13.02 -7.72 20.77
CA ALA A 50 12.27 -8.93 20.45
C ALA A 50 10.83 -8.58 20.02
N GLU A 51 10.20 -7.66 20.76
CA GLU A 51 8.91 -7.06 20.43
C GLU A 51 9.05 -5.54 20.39
N PHE A 52 8.40 -4.91 19.42
CA PHE A 52 8.51 -3.47 19.20
C PHE A 52 7.16 -2.91 18.74
N LYS A 53 6.56 -2.09 19.61
CA LYS A 53 5.31 -1.39 19.31
C LYS A 53 5.44 0.08 19.64
N VAL A 54 5.19 0.94 18.68
CA VAL A 54 5.09 2.40 18.87
C VAL A 54 3.62 2.78 18.97
N ILE A 55 3.24 3.37 20.10
CA ILE A 55 1.95 3.99 20.36
C ILE A 55 2.07 5.49 20.11
N ILE A 56 1.37 5.98 19.08
CA ILE A 56 1.30 7.41 18.80
C ILE A 56 0.13 7.99 19.60
N ARG A 57 0.42 8.83 20.60
CA ARG A 57 -0.59 9.32 21.55
C ARG A 57 -1.53 10.37 20.94
N ASP A 58 -1.00 11.18 20.03
CA ASP A 58 -1.70 12.20 19.27
C ASP A 58 -1.16 12.26 17.83
N GLN A 59 0.00 12.89 17.63
CA GLN A 59 0.67 13.05 16.35
C GLN A 59 2.18 12.97 16.51
N THR A 60 2.87 12.61 15.42
CA THR A 60 4.33 12.58 15.36
C THR A 60 4.82 12.89 13.95
N THR A 61 6.13 12.92 13.75
CA THR A 61 6.76 13.21 12.45
C THR A 61 7.81 12.17 12.08
N ILE A 62 7.99 11.97 10.78
CA ILE A 62 9.14 11.30 10.18
C ILE A 62 9.80 12.25 9.17
N SER A 63 11.07 12.59 9.42
CA SER A 63 11.80 13.58 8.64
C SER A 63 12.90 12.99 7.74
N SER A 64 13.20 11.71 7.90
CA SER A 64 14.11 10.95 7.05
C SER A 64 13.68 9.48 7.02
N THR A 65 14.33 8.67 6.19
CA THR A 65 14.04 7.25 6.07
C THR A 65 14.01 6.53 7.43
N PHE A 66 13.01 5.69 7.62
CA PHE A 66 12.85 4.80 8.76
C PHE A 66 12.81 3.35 8.26
N GLU A 67 13.84 2.58 8.62
CA GLU A 67 14.08 1.24 8.07
C GLU A 67 13.47 0.14 8.96
N LEU A 68 12.62 -0.69 8.34
CA LEU A 68 11.97 -1.85 8.93
C LEU A 68 12.48 -3.10 8.20
N SER A 69 13.66 -3.58 8.58
CA SER A 69 14.38 -4.65 7.87
C SER A 69 14.41 -6.00 8.60
N GLN A 70 13.89 -6.05 9.82
CA GLN A 70 13.97 -7.20 10.71
C GLN A 70 12.84 -8.19 10.38
N THR A 71 13.14 -9.48 10.30
CA THR A 71 12.17 -10.54 9.99
C THR A 71 11.80 -11.36 11.24
N PHE A 72 11.75 -10.71 12.41
CA PHE A 72 11.29 -11.37 13.64
C PHE A 72 9.82 -11.78 13.51
N PRO A 73 9.38 -12.85 14.22
CA PRO A 73 7.98 -13.30 14.15
C PRO A 73 6.96 -12.21 14.50
N SER A 74 7.28 -11.36 15.48
CA SER A 74 6.47 -10.19 15.84
C SER A 74 6.82 -8.99 14.93
N PRO A 75 5.84 -8.38 14.24
CA PRO A 75 6.10 -7.24 13.37
C PRO A 75 6.45 -6.00 14.17
N ARG A 76 7.21 -5.09 13.54
CA ARG A 76 7.38 -3.72 14.03
C ARG A 76 6.06 -2.98 13.86
N THR A 77 5.40 -2.71 14.99
CA THR A 77 4.02 -2.21 15.01
C THR A 77 3.98 -0.72 15.29
N PHE A 78 3.19 0.01 14.51
CA PHE A 78 2.89 1.43 14.72
C PHE A 78 1.38 1.58 14.79
N SER A 79 0.87 1.95 15.96
CA SER A 79 -0.57 2.04 16.19
C SER A 79 -0.98 3.35 16.85
N ASN A 80 -2.25 3.68 16.71
CA ASN A 80 -2.85 4.81 17.39
C ASN A 80 -2.85 4.65 18.92
N ASN A 81 -3.24 5.74 19.58
CA ASN A 81 -3.51 5.76 21.00
C ASN A 81 -4.68 4.82 21.37
N PRO A 82 -4.48 3.76 22.18
CA PRO A 82 -5.55 2.82 22.52
C PRO A 82 -6.63 3.43 23.41
N ASP A 83 -6.35 4.54 24.09
CA ASP A 83 -7.31 5.19 24.99
C ASP A 83 -8.45 5.87 24.22
N PHE A 84 -8.28 6.10 22.91
CA PHE A 84 -9.26 6.76 22.06
C PHE A 84 -9.49 5.99 20.78
N MET A 85 -10.75 5.80 20.39
CA MET A 85 -11.12 5.19 19.10
C MET A 85 -11.00 6.19 17.95
N ARG A 86 -9.81 6.76 17.73
CA ARG A 86 -9.51 7.70 16.64
C ARG A 86 -8.12 7.45 16.05
N PHE A 87 -7.93 7.93 14.83
CA PHE A 87 -6.62 7.94 14.17
C PHE A 87 -5.59 8.75 14.97
N SER A 88 -4.34 8.32 14.88
CA SER A 88 -3.19 9.14 15.25
C SER A 88 -2.40 9.53 14.01
N ASP A 89 -1.84 10.73 14.01
CA ASP A 89 -1.23 11.31 12.81
C ASP A 89 0.28 11.05 12.75
N ILE A 90 0.76 10.60 11.59
CA ILE A 90 2.18 10.63 11.22
C ILE A 90 2.34 11.63 10.08
N TYR A 91 3.04 12.73 10.35
CA TYR A 91 3.40 13.69 9.33
C TYR A 91 4.73 13.34 8.67
N ILE A 92 4.74 13.29 7.35
CA ILE A 92 5.89 12.88 6.54
C ILE A 92 6.50 14.14 5.93
N SER A 93 7.69 14.52 6.38
CA SER A 93 8.44 15.64 5.77
C SER A 93 9.07 15.24 4.43
N GLN A 94 9.69 16.19 3.74
CA GLN A 94 10.33 16.00 2.42
C GLN A 94 11.08 14.67 2.25
N TYR A 95 11.97 14.31 3.19
CA TYR A 95 12.79 13.09 3.12
C TYR A 95 12.25 11.91 3.93
N GLY A 96 11.13 12.07 4.64
CA GLY A 96 10.51 11.00 5.43
C GLY A 96 9.95 9.89 4.54
N GLN A 97 10.19 8.64 4.92
CA GLN A 97 9.68 7.44 4.25
C GLN A 97 9.88 6.22 5.13
N PHE A 98 8.94 5.28 5.16
CA PHE A 98 9.18 3.93 5.68
C PHE A 98 9.72 3.02 4.57
N ILE A 99 10.88 2.40 4.82
CA ILE A 99 11.41 1.34 3.94
C ILE A 99 11.18 0.01 4.63
N VAL A 100 10.41 -0.87 4.00
CA VAL A 100 10.01 -2.17 4.57
C VAL A 100 10.65 -3.30 3.78
N THR A 101 11.62 -3.98 4.38
CA THR A 101 12.23 -5.21 3.86
C THR A 101 12.07 -6.40 4.82
N GLY A 102 11.64 -6.13 6.06
CA GLY A 102 11.32 -7.09 7.10
C GLY A 102 9.81 -7.16 7.38
N ASN A 103 9.44 -7.13 8.66
CA ASN A 103 8.05 -7.28 9.15
C ASN A 103 7.52 -6.00 9.77
N ALA A 104 6.44 -5.46 9.20
CA ALA A 104 5.82 -4.21 9.67
C ALA A 104 4.29 -4.31 9.75
N LEU A 105 3.72 -3.63 10.75
CA LEU A 105 2.27 -3.44 10.91
C LEU A 105 1.98 -1.96 11.19
N PHE A 106 1.12 -1.37 10.36
CA PHE A 106 0.55 -0.05 10.59
C PHE A 106 -0.94 -0.17 10.85
N GLU A 107 -1.42 0.38 11.97
CA GLU A 107 -2.80 0.19 12.42
C GLU A 107 -3.43 1.49 12.92
N VAL A 108 -4.56 1.89 12.33
CA VAL A 108 -5.34 3.08 12.76
C VAL A 108 -4.53 4.39 12.67
N ILE A 109 -3.69 4.52 11.62
CA ILE A 109 -2.84 5.69 11.41
C ILE A 109 -3.33 6.55 10.25
N LYS A 110 -3.25 7.87 10.43
CA LYS A 110 -3.37 8.83 9.34
C LYS A 110 -1.98 9.38 8.98
N PHE A 111 -1.55 9.13 7.75
CA PHE A 111 -0.32 9.67 7.19
C PHE A 111 -0.65 10.92 6.39
N THR A 112 0.10 12.00 6.62
CA THR A 112 -0.03 13.24 5.84
C THR A 112 1.35 13.71 5.38
N LYS A 113 1.53 13.83 4.07
CA LYS A 113 2.76 14.41 3.50
C LYS A 113 2.70 15.94 3.61
N LEU A 114 3.71 16.55 4.23
CA LEU A 114 3.77 18.00 4.45
C LEU A 114 4.44 18.76 3.31
N ASP A 115 5.44 18.14 2.69
CA ASP A 115 6.31 18.78 1.69
C ASP A 115 6.30 18.02 0.37
N GLN A 116 6.96 18.56 -0.66
CA GLN A 116 7.21 17.81 -1.90
C GLN A 116 8.01 16.54 -1.61
N ALA A 117 7.70 15.46 -2.33
CA ALA A 117 8.43 14.21 -2.19
C ALA A 117 9.80 14.27 -2.88
N GLN A 118 10.76 13.54 -2.32
CA GLN A 118 12.08 13.30 -2.91
C GLN A 118 12.34 11.81 -3.16
N GLN A 119 11.40 10.96 -2.74
CA GLN A 119 11.48 9.52 -2.87
C GLN A 119 11.11 9.13 -4.30
N GLN A 120 11.90 8.24 -4.89
CA GLN A 120 11.59 7.69 -6.21
C GLN A 120 10.31 6.88 -6.19
N ASN A 121 10.14 6.00 -5.20
CA ASN A 121 8.98 5.12 -5.12
C ASN A 121 8.39 5.16 -3.71
N GLY A 122 7.06 5.13 -3.58
CA GLY A 122 6.38 4.97 -2.29
C GLY A 122 6.52 6.17 -1.37
N GLY A 123 5.83 7.28 -1.64
CA GLY A 123 6.02 8.54 -0.88
C GLY A 123 5.84 8.46 0.62
N ALA A 124 5.07 7.48 1.11
CA ALA A 124 4.97 7.14 2.52
C ALA A 124 5.68 5.82 2.84
N ILE A 125 5.43 4.78 2.04
CA ILE A 125 5.92 3.42 2.30
C ILE A 125 6.47 2.82 1.00
N ASN A 126 7.74 2.41 1.03
CA ASN A 126 8.37 1.60 0.00
C ASN A 126 8.72 0.23 0.56
N ALA A 127 8.01 -0.80 0.11
CA ALA A 127 8.12 -2.16 0.59
C ALA A 127 8.71 -3.08 -0.49
N GLN A 128 9.80 -3.76 -0.14
CA GLN A 128 10.53 -4.70 -0.98
C GLN A 128 10.58 -6.06 -0.27
N LEU A 129 9.52 -6.84 -0.42
CA LEU A 129 9.31 -8.09 0.32
C LEU A 129 9.94 -9.26 -0.43
N THR A 130 11.27 -9.32 -0.42
CA THR A 130 12.06 -10.37 -1.11
C THR A 130 12.52 -11.50 -0.18
N GLN A 131 12.52 -11.28 1.14
CA GLN A 131 12.89 -12.29 2.13
C GLN A 131 11.72 -13.22 2.43
N LEU A 132 11.94 -14.52 2.65
CA LEU A 132 10.86 -15.51 2.86
C LEU A 132 9.88 -15.10 3.97
N LEU A 133 10.41 -14.57 5.07
CA LEU A 133 9.62 -14.20 6.25
C LEU A 133 9.17 -12.73 6.29
N SER A 134 9.53 -11.92 5.27
CA SER A 134 9.13 -10.50 5.21
C SER A 134 7.64 -10.33 4.97
N ASN A 135 7.03 -9.36 5.65
CA ASN A 135 5.59 -9.14 5.66
C ASN A 135 5.25 -7.65 5.88
N LEU A 136 4.16 -7.20 5.27
CA LEU A 136 3.60 -5.87 5.50
C LEU A 136 2.10 -5.99 5.73
N GLN A 137 1.63 -5.44 6.84
CA GLN A 137 0.22 -5.27 7.14
C GLN A 137 -0.09 -3.79 7.31
N ILE A 138 -1.17 -3.34 6.67
CA ILE A 138 -1.70 -1.98 6.82
C ILE A 138 -3.19 -2.13 7.06
N ASN A 139 -3.64 -1.80 8.27
CA ASN A 139 -5.01 -2.01 8.71
C ASN A 139 -5.63 -0.68 9.14
N THR A 140 -6.72 -0.29 8.48
CA THR A 140 -7.47 0.93 8.81
C THR A 140 -6.54 2.15 8.81
N CYS A 141 -5.99 2.50 7.66
CA CYS A 141 -5.07 3.65 7.54
C CYS A 141 -5.56 4.64 6.49
N LEU A 142 -5.23 5.91 6.68
CA LEU A 142 -5.54 6.99 5.74
C LEU A 142 -4.24 7.63 5.27
N PHE A 143 -4.13 7.94 3.99
CA PHE A 143 -2.97 8.61 3.40
C PHE A 143 -3.42 9.86 2.64
N PHE A 144 -2.87 11.01 3.01
CA PHE A 144 -3.22 12.31 2.43
C PHE A 144 -2.01 12.98 1.80
N GLY A 145 -2.14 13.36 0.52
CA GLY A 145 -1.18 14.22 -0.17
C GLY A 145 0.17 13.57 -0.47
N CYS A 146 0.33 12.26 -0.28
CA CYS A 146 1.58 11.55 -0.48
C CYS A 146 2.00 11.53 -1.96
N LYS A 147 3.29 11.74 -2.23
CA LYS A 147 3.82 11.83 -3.60
C LYS A 147 5.08 11.00 -3.79
N ALA A 148 5.36 10.59 -5.02
CA ALA A 148 6.63 9.96 -5.41
C ALA A 148 7.13 10.48 -6.76
N LEU A 149 8.46 10.51 -6.95
CA LEU A 149 9.09 10.98 -8.18
C LEU A 149 9.03 9.97 -9.34
N SER A 150 8.67 8.72 -9.08
CA SER A 150 8.46 7.67 -10.08
C SER A 150 7.16 6.92 -9.82
N ASN A 151 7.14 5.93 -8.92
CA ASN A 151 6.03 4.98 -8.82
C ASN A 151 5.39 4.94 -7.43
N GLY A 152 4.08 4.70 -7.36
CA GLY A 152 3.37 4.51 -6.11
C GLY A 152 3.44 5.75 -5.22
N GLY A 153 2.66 6.80 -5.52
CA GLY A 153 2.78 8.08 -4.81
C GLY A 153 2.67 7.97 -3.29
N THR A 154 1.94 6.98 -2.79
CA THR A 154 1.90 6.61 -1.38
C THR A 154 2.65 5.32 -1.09
N LEU A 155 2.23 4.23 -1.75
CA LEU A 155 2.66 2.88 -1.46
C LEU A 155 3.29 2.26 -2.71
N ASN A 156 4.52 1.79 -2.57
CA ASN A 156 5.18 0.97 -3.56
C ASN A 156 5.45 -0.40 -2.95
N LEU A 157 4.87 -1.47 -3.52
CA LEU A 157 4.92 -2.81 -2.95
C LEU A 157 5.41 -3.84 -3.98
N PHE A 158 6.63 -4.32 -3.78
CA PHE A 158 7.17 -5.44 -4.52
C PHE A 158 7.11 -6.71 -3.66
N ILE A 159 6.47 -7.76 -4.16
CA ILE A 159 6.32 -9.04 -3.49
C ILE A 159 6.92 -10.13 -4.39
N ASN A 160 7.84 -10.91 -3.83
CA ASN A 160 8.48 -11.99 -4.53
C ASN A 160 8.54 -13.25 -3.66
N TYR A 161 8.54 -14.40 -4.32
CA TYR A 161 8.46 -15.76 -3.76
C TYR A 161 7.10 -16.11 -3.13
N PRO A 162 6.78 -17.40 -2.97
CA PRO A 162 5.53 -17.83 -2.34
C PRO A 162 5.41 -17.29 -0.92
N LYS A 163 4.51 -16.33 -0.74
CA LYS A 163 4.09 -15.75 0.54
C LYS A 163 2.73 -15.11 0.38
N GLU A 164 2.04 -14.91 1.50
CA GLU A 164 0.76 -14.22 1.53
C GLU A 164 0.87 -12.93 2.33
N ILE A 165 0.50 -11.82 1.69
CA ILE A 165 0.43 -10.49 2.26
C ILE A 165 -1.03 -10.05 2.30
N THR A 166 -1.42 -9.41 3.40
CA THR A 166 -2.79 -8.95 3.58
C THR A 166 -2.83 -7.48 3.97
N LEU A 167 -3.63 -6.70 3.25
CA LEU A 167 -3.90 -5.29 3.55
C LEU A 167 -5.38 -5.12 3.89
N GLY A 168 -5.68 -4.34 4.93
CA GLY A 168 -7.03 -4.06 5.41
C GLY A 168 -7.65 -2.82 4.75
N ASN A 169 -8.45 -2.08 5.53
CA ASN A 169 -9.13 -0.87 5.05
C ASN A 169 -8.12 0.27 4.84
N ILE A 170 -8.07 0.84 3.64
CA ILE A 170 -7.14 1.95 3.33
C ILE A 170 -7.83 3.00 2.46
N LEU A 171 -7.63 4.27 2.81
CA LEU A 171 -7.97 5.42 1.97
C LEU A 171 -6.67 6.08 1.47
N PHE A 172 -6.56 6.23 0.15
CA PHE A 172 -5.60 7.10 -0.49
C PHE A 172 -6.31 8.35 -1.01
N ASN A 173 -5.91 9.52 -0.53
CA ASN A 173 -6.47 10.80 -0.94
C ASN A 173 -5.36 11.71 -1.46
N GLN A 174 -5.59 12.32 -2.63
CA GLN A 174 -4.68 13.29 -3.26
C GLN A 174 -3.24 12.75 -3.44
N SER A 175 -3.11 11.46 -3.80
CA SER A 175 -1.80 10.86 -4.03
C SER A 175 -1.33 11.04 -5.47
N GLU A 176 -0.04 11.31 -5.64
CA GLU A 176 0.54 11.60 -6.96
C GLU A 176 1.84 10.82 -7.21
N SER A 177 2.00 10.26 -8.40
CA SER A 177 3.29 9.75 -8.88
C SER A 177 3.57 10.26 -10.29
N GLN A 178 4.82 10.17 -10.74
CA GLN A 178 5.14 10.56 -12.12
C GLN A 178 4.67 9.48 -13.10
N ASN A 179 5.08 8.23 -12.89
CA ASN A 179 5.04 7.21 -13.92
C ASN A 179 3.93 6.18 -13.71
N GLU A 180 3.88 5.51 -12.56
CA GLU A 180 3.00 4.36 -12.39
C GLU A 180 2.32 4.38 -11.03
N GLY A 181 1.00 4.18 -11.01
CA GLY A 181 0.22 4.09 -9.77
C GLY A 181 0.29 5.36 -8.94
N GLY A 182 -0.58 6.35 -9.21
CA GLY A 182 -0.53 7.63 -8.51
C GLY A 182 -0.61 7.52 -6.99
N ALA A 183 -1.30 6.49 -6.47
CA ALA A 183 -1.30 6.15 -5.05
C ALA A 183 -0.53 4.86 -4.76
N PHE A 184 -0.86 3.80 -5.49
CA PHE A 184 -0.42 2.46 -5.17
C PHE A 184 0.17 1.79 -6.41
N TRP A 185 1.43 1.40 -6.30
CA TRP A 185 2.10 0.53 -7.25
C TRP A 185 2.35 -0.82 -6.60
N CYS A 186 1.98 -1.91 -7.28
CA CYS A 186 2.34 -3.26 -6.83
C CYS A 186 2.81 -4.19 -7.95
N SER A 187 3.76 -5.05 -7.58
CA SER A 187 4.23 -6.16 -8.42
C SER A 187 4.29 -7.43 -7.59
N ILE A 188 3.61 -8.47 -8.06
CA ILE A 188 3.37 -9.71 -7.33
C ILE A 188 3.88 -10.87 -8.18
N ASN A 189 4.96 -11.51 -7.73
CA ASN A 189 5.75 -12.40 -8.58
C ASN A 189 6.03 -13.77 -7.94
N ASN A 190 6.26 -14.78 -8.77
CA ASN A 190 6.80 -16.09 -8.38
C ASN A 190 6.01 -16.77 -7.25
N GLY A 191 4.69 -16.90 -7.43
CA GLY A 191 3.79 -17.56 -6.48
C GLY A 191 3.36 -16.72 -5.28
N ALA A 192 3.77 -15.44 -5.22
CA ALA A 192 3.32 -14.50 -4.19
C ALA A 192 1.81 -14.19 -4.29
N LYS A 193 1.17 -13.92 -3.15
CA LYS A 193 -0.24 -13.57 -3.06
C LYS A 193 -0.43 -12.29 -2.25
N LEU A 194 -1.16 -11.34 -2.81
CA LEU A 194 -1.64 -10.14 -2.12
C LEU A 194 -3.17 -10.21 -2.01
N THR A 195 -3.67 -10.18 -0.78
CA THR A 195 -5.10 -10.13 -0.48
C THR A 195 -5.46 -8.77 0.14
N ILE A 196 -6.39 -8.06 -0.48
CA ILE A 196 -6.99 -6.85 0.10
C ILE A 196 -8.29 -7.26 0.80
N GLN A 197 -8.21 -7.38 2.13
CA GLN A 197 -9.28 -7.88 3.01
C GLN A 197 -10.18 -6.77 3.57
N GLY A 198 -9.95 -5.52 3.20
CA GLY A 198 -10.77 -4.38 3.59
C GLY A 198 -11.14 -3.52 2.39
N GLY A 199 -11.94 -2.49 2.61
CA GLY A 199 -12.27 -1.50 1.60
C GLY A 199 -11.02 -0.72 1.15
N LEU A 200 -10.89 -0.49 -0.15
CA LEU A 200 -9.80 0.29 -0.71
C LEU A 200 -10.35 1.48 -1.50
N ASP A 201 -10.11 2.68 -1.00
CA ASP A 201 -10.62 3.90 -1.61
C ASP A 201 -9.49 4.76 -2.17
N PHE A 202 -9.61 5.16 -3.42
CA PHE A 202 -8.74 6.11 -4.10
C PHE A 202 -9.53 7.35 -4.47
N GLN A 203 -9.08 8.52 -3.99
CA GLN A 203 -9.74 9.78 -4.22
C GLN A 203 -8.73 10.83 -4.68
N ASP A 204 -8.98 11.45 -5.84
CA ASP A 204 -8.13 12.50 -6.39
C ASP A 204 -6.68 12.04 -6.64
N CYS A 205 -6.49 10.77 -6.98
CA CYS A 205 -5.17 10.19 -7.23
C CYS A 205 -4.79 10.28 -8.71
N LYS A 206 -3.53 10.62 -9.03
CA LYS A 206 -3.10 10.76 -10.42
C LYS A 206 -1.64 10.40 -10.72
N THR A 207 -1.40 9.98 -11.96
CA THR A 207 -0.07 10.00 -12.57
C THR A 207 0.11 11.29 -13.38
N LEU A 208 1.34 11.80 -13.44
CA LEU A 208 1.64 13.12 -14.03
C LEU A 208 2.36 13.06 -15.38
N SER A 209 3.03 11.94 -15.69
CA SER A 209 3.77 11.76 -16.94
C SER A 209 2.84 11.58 -18.14
N ASP A 210 3.26 12.10 -19.29
CA ASP A 210 2.72 11.78 -20.63
C ASP A 210 3.07 10.37 -21.11
N SER A 211 3.53 9.50 -20.20
CA SER A 211 3.68 8.05 -20.35
C SER A 211 3.09 7.29 -19.16
N GLY A 212 2.23 7.94 -18.36
CA GLY A 212 1.84 7.49 -17.03
C GLY A 212 0.74 6.41 -17.02
N TYR A 213 0.95 5.33 -16.26
CA TYR A 213 0.02 4.19 -16.17
C TYR A 213 -0.66 4.10 -14.81
N GLY A 214 -1.99 3.94 -14.81
CA GLY A 214 -2.77 3.70 -13.61
C GLY A 214 -2.81 4.94 -12.72
N GLY A 215 -3.76 5.83 -12.97
CA GLY A 215 -3.85 7.12 -12.27
C GLY A 215 -3.91 6.97 -10.75
N ALA A 216 -4.52 5.91 -10.23
CA ALA A 216 -4.44 5.56 -8.81
C ALA A 216 -3.65 4.28 -8.55
N LEU A 217 -3.97 3.20 -9.27
CA LEU A 217 -3.43 1.86 -9.06
C LEU A 217 -2.70 1.36 -10.30
N TYR A 218 -1.46 0.96 -10.14
CA TYR A 218 -0.75 0.10 -11.08
C TYR A 218 -0.49 -1.27 -10.43
N ALA A 219 -0.90 -2.34 -11.10
CA ALA A 219 -0.71 -3.70 -10.62
C ALA A 219 -0.15 -4.61 -11.72
N SER A 220 0.95 -5.31 -11.42
CA SER A 220 1.53 -6.35 -12.28
C SER A 220 1.60 -7.67 -11.53
N ILE A 221 0.90 -8.70 -12.02
CA ILE A 221 0.90 -10.04 -11.45
C ILE A 221 1.59 -10.98 -12.45
N ASN A 222 2.72 -11.57 -12.07
CA ASN A 222 3.55 -12.36 -12.98
C ASN A 222 4.00 -13.70 -12.39
N GLY A 223 3.66 -14.79 -13.08
CA GLY A 223 4.08 -16.14 -12.74
C GLY A 223 2.93 -17.00 -12.21
N GLU A 224 3.10 -18.31 -12.31
CA GLU A 224 2.13 -19.27 -11.81
C GLU A 224 1.87 -19.09 -10.31
N ASN A 225 0.61 -19.27 -9.91
CA ASN A 225 0.12 -19.09 -8.54
C ASN A 225 0.23 -17.67 -7.98
N SER A 226 0.81 -16.71 -8.71
CA SER A 226 0.83 -15.31 -8.29
C SER A 226 -0.56 -14.70 -8.35
N GLN A 227 -0.98 -14.03 -7.28
CA GLN A 227 -2.37 -13.64 -7.08
C GLN A 227 -2.53 -12.24 -6.49
N LEU A 228 -3.42 -11.45 -7.08
CA LEU A 228 -3.99 -10.24 -6.47
C LEU A 228 -5.49 -10.43 -6.28
N ILE A 229 -5.96 -10.40 -5.03
CA ILE A 229 -7.36 -10.65 -4.68
C ILE A 229 -7.92 -9.48 -3.89
N PHE A 230 -9.02 -8.92 -4.35
CA PHE A 230 -9.80 -7.92 -3.63
C PHE A 230 -11.08 -8.52 -3.09
N GLN A 231 -11.20 -8.56 -1.76
CA GLN A 231 -12.31 -9.24 -1.07
C GLN A 231 -13.51 -8.33 -0.75
N TYR A 232 -13.33 -7.01 -0.83
CA TYR A 232 -14.29 -5.99 -0.41
C TYR A 232 -14.46 -4.90 -1.48
N PHE A 233 -15.25 -3.88 -1.14
CA PHE A 233 -15.55 -2.75 -2.00
C PHE A 233 -14.28 -1.96 -2.33
N VAL A 234 -14.17 -1.52 -3.58
CA VAL A 234 -13.08 -0.66 -4.05
C VAL A 234 -13.66 0.54 -4.77
N THR A 235 -13.17 1.74 -4.44
CA THR A 235 -13.66 2.98 -5.04
C THR A 235 -12.52 3.73 -5.71
N PHE A 236 -12.75 4.20 -6.92
CA PHE A 236 -11.90 5.15 -7.63
C PHE A 236 -12.73 6.39 -7.93
N LEU A 237 -12.38 7.52 -7.33
CA LEU A 237 -13.10 8.78 -7.46
C LEU A 237 -12.16 9.88 -7.92
N ARG A 238 -12.47 10.48 -9.09
CA ARG A 238 -11.68 11.57 -9.68
C ARG A 238 -10.21 11.22 -9.87
N CYS A 239 -9.93 9.98 -10.27
CA CYS A 239 -8.58 9.54 -10.56
C CYS A 239 -8.22 9.81 -12.02
N SER A 240 -6.97 10.18 -12.30
CA SER A 240 -6.54 10.48 -13.67
C SER A 240 -5.14 10.00 -13.98
N GLY A 241 -4.90 9.54 -15.20
CA GLY A 241 -3.56 9.19 -15.67
C GLY A 241 -3.54 9.19 -17.18
N GLN A 242 -2.38 8.96 -17.81
CA GLN A 242 -2.35 8.95 -19.26
C GLN A 242 -3.03 7.70 -19.84
N THR A 243 -2.78 6.53 -19.23
CA THR A 243 -3.41 5.26 -19.56
C THR A 243 -3.96 4.58 -18.31
N GLY A 244 -5.24 4.22 -18.30
CA GLY A 244 -5.90 3.65 -17.12
C GLY A 244 -6.14 4.71 -16.04
N GLY A 245 -7.11 5.60 -16.23
CA GLY A 245 -7.29 6.77 -15.36
C GLY A 245 -7.51 6.43 -13.88
N GLY A 246 -8.21 5.34 -13.59
CA GLY A 246 -8.26 4.74 -12.26
C GLY A 246 -7.16 3.70 -12.05
N MET A 247 -7.11 2.71 -12.95
CA MET A 247 -6.27 1.52 -12.79
C MET A 247 -5.61 1.10 -14.10
N PHE A 248 -4.35 0.67 -13.98
CA PHE A 248 -3.66 -0.13 -14.97
C PHE A 248 -3.34 -1.51 -14.36
N LEU A 249 -3.76 -2.57 -15.04
CA LEU A 249 -3.59 -3.95 -14.59
C LEU A 249 -2.90 -4.78 -15.66
N ARG A 250 -1.87 -5.52 -15.26
CA ARG A 250 -1.18 -6.50 -16.10
C ARG A 250 -1.16 -7.88 -15.43
N THR A 251 -1.63 -8.92 -16.13
CA THR A 251 -1.49 -10.32 -15.69
C THR A 251 -0.67 -11.12 -16.71
N LEU A 252 0.41 -11.74 -16.24
CA LEU A 252 1.43 -12.40 -17.07
C LEU A 252 1.69 -13.84 -16.60
N SER A 253 1.97 -14.74 -17.54
CA SER A 253 2.64 -16.02 -17.30
C SER A 253 2.03 -16.86 -16.16
N GLY A 254 0.70 -17.00 -16.14
CA GLY A 254 -0.06 -17.72 -15.11
C GLY A 254 -0.55 -16.86 -13.94
N GLY A 255 -0.25 -15.57 -13.92
CA GLY A 255 -0.69 -14.63 -12.89
C GLY A 255 -2.21 -14.42 -12.88
N ASN A 256 -2.79 -14.25 -11.69
CA ASN A 256 -4.23 -14.18 -11.49
C ASN A 256 -4.66 -12.92 -10.73
N PHE A 257 -5.66 -12.24 -11.26
CA PHE A 257 -6.35 -11.13 -10.61
C PHE A 257 -7.82 -11.48 -10.35
N THR A 258 -8.31 -11.22 -9.15
CA THR A 258 -9.70 -11.55 -8.76
C THR A 258 -10.35 -10.43 -7.94
N ILE A 259 -11.61 -10.11 -8.26
CA ILE A 259 -12.48 -9.26 -7.43
C ILE A 259 -13.69 -10.05 -6.96
N THR A 260 -14.11 -9.87 -5.71
CA THR A 260 -15.23 -10.63 -5.12
C THR A 260 -16.45 -9.78 -4.75
N ARG A 261 -16.31 -8.45 -4.77
CA ARG A 261 -17.35 -7.47 -4.41
C ARG A 261 -17.36 -6.32 -5.43
N GLN A 262 -18.28 -5.39 -5.24
CA GLN A 262 -18.46 -4.26 -6.13
C GLN A 262 -17.30 -3.26 -6.10
N TRP A 263 -16.91 -2.82 -7.28
CA TRP A 263 -15.96 -1.78 -7.58
C TRP A 263 -16.68 -0.62 -8.22
N THR A 264 -16.34 0.60 -7.83
CA THR A 264 -16.96 1.81 -8.39
C THR A 264 -15.88 2.73 -8.94
N PHE A 265 -16.08 3.20 -10.18
CA PHE A 265 -15.25 4.21 -10.81
C PHE A 265 -16.13 5.40 -11.14
N THR A 266 -15.83 6.56 -10.56
CA THR A 266 -16.61 7.78 -10.75
C THR A 266 -15.69 8.93 -11.13
N ASN A 267 -16.02 9.62 -12.22
CA ASN A 267 -15.27 10.78 -12.72
C ASN A 267 -13.78 10.51 -12.97
N CYS A 268 -13.39 9.29 -13.36
CA CYS A 268 -11.99 9.03 -13.72
C CYS A 268 -11.75 9.30 -15.21
N SER A 269 -10.54 9.72 -15.54
CA SER A 269 -10.21 10.12 -16.91
C SER A 269 -8.81 9.70 -17.34
N SER A 270 -8.63 9.43 -18.63
CA SER A 270 -7.30 9.28 -19.22
C SER A 270 -7.12 10.01 -20.55
N SER A 271 -5.89 10.36 -20.90
CA SER A 271 -5.62 11.13 -22.13
C SER A 271 -5.33 10.23 -23.35
N THR A 272 -5.00 8.95 -23.16
CA THR A 272 -4.64 8.05 -24.27
C THR A 272 -5.58 6.85 -24.36
N SER A 273 -5.65 6.02 -23.32
CA SER A 273 -6.43 4.78 -23.35
C SER A 273 -6.99 4.41 -21.98
N GLY A 274 -8.18 3.81 -21.94
CA GLY A 274 -8.79 3.28 -20.72
C GLY A 274 -9.10 4.35 -19.68
N GLY A 275 -10.16 5.13 -19.91
CA GLY A 275 -10.55 6.25 -19.04
C GLY A 275 -10.63 5.91 -17.56
N CYS A 276 -11.11 4.70 -17.24
CA CYS A 276 -11.13 4.15 -15.89
C CYS A 276 -10.16 2.98 -15.74
N ILE A 277 -10.22 2.01 -16.65
CA ILE A 277 -9.41 0.78 -16.57
C ILE A 277 -8.66 0.54 -17.86
N TYR A 278 -7.38 0.27 -17.74
CA TYR A 278 -6.59 -0.38 -18.78
C TYR A 278 -6.09 -1.72 -18.29
N LEU A 279 -6.30 -2.77 -19.09
CA LEU A 279 -6.01 -4.14 -18.70
C LEU A 279 -5.25 -4.87 -19.81
N GLU A 280 -4.13 -5.47 -19.45
CA GLU A 280 -3.27 -6.24 -20.33
C GLU A 280 -3.12 -7.68 -19.78
N THR A 281 -3.33 -8.66 -20.64
CA THR A 281 -3.14 -10.08 -20.31
C THR A 281 -2.25 -10.76 -21.34
N ASN A 282 -1.22 -11.48 -20.86
CA ASN A 282 -0.43 -12.41 -21.67
C ASN A 282 -0.26 -13.70 -20.85
N ASN A 283 -1.00 -14.75 -21.24
CA ASN A 283 -1.08 -16.01 -20.48
C ASN A 283 -1.47 -15.82 -18.99
N GLY A 284 -2.20 -14.74 -18.66
CA GLY A 284 -2.71 -14.44 -17.31
C GLY A 284 -4.23 -14.58 -17.23
N THR A 285 -4.78 -14.54 -16.01
CA THR A 285 -6.23 -14.65 -15.75
C THR A 285 -6.76 -13.43 -15.00
N VAL A 286 -7.90 -12.90 -15.43
CA VAL A 286 -8.64 -11.84 -14.75
C VAL A 286 -10.06 -12.32 -14.51
N ASN A 287 -10.45 -12.41 -13.24
CA ASN A 287 -11.74 -12.91 -12.80
C ASN A 287 -12.60 -11.77 -12.26
N PHE A 288 -13.42 -11.19 -13.13
CA PHE A 288 -14.56 -10.38 -12.72
C PHE A 288 -15.74 -11.32 -12.48
N ASN A 289 -16.05 -11.64 -11.22
CA ASN A 289 -17.22 -12.47 -10.92
C ASN A 289 -18.48 -11.72 -11.43
N PRO A 290 -19.32 -12.33 -12.30
CA PRO A 290 -20.19 -11.61 -13.24
C PRO A 290 -21.45 -10.93 -12.69
N THR A 291 -21.66 -10.81 -11.37
CA THR A 291 -22.86 -10.16 -10.81
C THR A 291 -22.57 -8.76 -10.28
N GLU A 292 -22.85 -7.72 -11.09
CA GLU A 292 -22.89 -6.29 -10.70
C GLU A 292 -21.64 -5.73 -10.00
N HIS A 293 -20.48 -6.37 -10.19
CA HIS A 293 -19.27 -6.01 -9.45
C HIS A 293 -18.53 -4.78 -9.97
N ILE A 294 -18.92 -4.16 -11.07
CA ILE A 294 -18.23 -2.96 -11.58
C ILE A 294 -19.25 -1.92 -12.02
N VAL A 295 -19.27 -0.79 -11.32
CA VAL A 295 -20.06 0.40 -11.65
C VAL A 295 -19.12 1.48 -12.17
N MET A 296 -19.48 2.08 -13.31
CA MET A 296 -18.69 3.12 -13.96
C MET A 296 -19.56 4.32 -14.31
N GLU A 297 -19.16 5.48 -13.81
CA GLU A 297 -19.87 6.74 -14.00
C GLU A 297 -18.89 7.83 -14.43
N ASN A 298 -19.16 8.47 -15.56
CA ASN A 298 -18.32 9.54 -16.09
C ASN A 298 -16.84 9.14 -16.25
N CYS A 299 -16.61 7.95 -16.83
CA CYS A 299 -15.29 7.46 -17.24
C CYS A 299 -14.96 8.01 -18.63
N THR A 300 -13.97 8.91 -18.75
CA THR A 300 -13.67 9.61 -20.01
C THR A 300 -12.28 9.30 -20.53
N CYS A 301 -12.13 9.24 -21.85
CA CYS A 301 -10.83 9.08 -22.50
C CYS A 301 -10.77 9.88 -23.79
N ASP A 302 -9.68 10.62 -24.02
CA ASP A 302 -9.49 11.40 -25.26
C ASP A 302 -9.17 10.50 -26.46
N GLY A 303 -8.57 9.33 -26.23
CA GLY A 303 -8.25 8.33 -27.25
C GLY A 303 -9.21 7.14 -27.24
N SER A 304 -8.88 6.07 -26.50
CA SER A 304 -9.60 4.78 -26.57
C SER A 304 -10.36 4.45 -25.28
N GLY A 305 -11.69 4.67 -25.30
CA GLY A 305 -12.70 4.03 -24.44
C GLY A 305 -12.58 4.23 -22.92
N ALA A 306 -13.66 3.95 -22.18
CA ALA A 306 -13.63 3.93 -20.70
C ALA A 306 -12.85 2.73 -20.14
N ILE A 307 -12.88 1.60 -20.87
CA ILE A 307 -12.17 0.36 -20.56
C ILE A 307 -11.43 -0.09 -21.83
N VAL A 308 -10.17 -0.49 -21.68
CA VAL A 308 -9.41 -1.19 -22.73
C VAL A 308 -8.90 -2.51 -22.19
N ILE A 309 -9.10 -3.59 -22.95
CA ILE A 309 -8.63 -4.95 -22.63
C ILE A 309 -7.79 -5.43 -23.81
N LEU A 310 -6.51 -5.71 -23.57
CA LEU A 310 -5.61 -6.33 -24.53
C LEU A 310 -5.27 -7.74 -24.11
N LYS A 311 -5.44 -8.68 -25.05
CA LYS A 311 -5.03 -10.07 -24.89
C LYS A 311 -4.04 -10.42 -25.99
N GLU A 312 -2.79 -10.70 -25.62
CA GLU A 312 -1.84 -11.30 -26.55
C GLU A 312 -2.20 -12.78 -26.74
N VAL A 313 -2.39 -13.18 -28.00
CA VAL A 313 -2.57 -14.56 -28.40
C VAL A 313 -1.22 -15.01 -28.95
N GLU A 314 -0.55 -15.96 -28.29
CA GLU A 314 0.63 -16.61 -28.88
C GLU A 314 0.16 -17.38 -30.12
N GLU A 315 0.60 -16.97 -31.31
CA GLU A 315 0.48 -17.79 -32.52
C GLU A 315 1.44 -18.98 -32.35
N GLU A 316 0.88 -20.18 -32.18
CA GLU A 316 1.65 -21.43 -32.29
C GLU A 316 2.11 -21.59 -33.75
N PHE A 317 3.43 -21.48 -34.00
CA PHE A 317 4.07 -21.78 -35.29
C PHE A 317 4.56 -23.23 -35.37
#